data_AF-A0A1W0D9Z1-F1
#
_entry.id   AF-A0A1W0D9Z1-F1
#
_cell.length_a   1.000
_cell.length_b   1.000
_cell.length_c   1.000
_cell.angle_alpha   90.00
_cell.angle_beta   90.00
_cell.angle_gamma   90.00
#
_symmetry.space_group_name_H-M   'P 1'
#
loop_
_entity.id
_entity.type
_entity.pdbx_description
1 polymer ?
#
loop_
_entity_poly.entity_id
_entity_poly.type
_entity_poly.pdbx_seq_one_letter_code
_entity_poly.pdbx_strand_id
1 'polypeptide(L)'
;MTPIAAQSLDALTAQVSDITRSEHNLVSLDDRLIQAFSQNAVNVGMEKDAILQRLEQPGLLSNPAVLMELQQRTSNYNLEVSMISTLTRKTVGAVESLLRS
;
A
#
# COMPACT_ATOMS: atom_id res chain seq x y z
N MET A 1 39.61 -15.67 27.17
CA MET A 1 39.94 -15.79 25.75
C MET A 1 38.77 -16.48 25.08
N THR A 2 37.79 -15.68 24.65
CA THR A 2 36.41 -16.07 24.31
C THR A 2 36.17 -16.00 22.79
N PRO A 3 35.22 -16.78 22.27
CA PRO A 3 35.26 -17.32 20.90
C PRO A 3 34.67 -16.34 19.88
N ILE A 4 35.52 -15.68 19.10
CA ILE A 4 35.10 -14.79 18.00
C ILE A 4 34.70 -15.59 16.74
N ALA A 5 35.11 -16.86 16.62
CA ALA A 5 34.92 -17.65 15.39
C ALA A 5 33.51 -18.27 15.21
N ALA A 6 32.74 -18.44 16.28
CA ALA A 6 31.42 -19.09 16.19
C ALA A 6 30.34 -18.15 15.59
N GLN A 7 30.38 -16.87 15.95
CA GLN A 7 29.38 -15.89 15.50
C GLN A 7 29.44 -15.61 13.99
N SER A 8 30.63 -15.75 13.38
CA SER A 8 30.82 -15.56 11.94
C SER A 8 30.23 -16.70 11.09
N LEU A 9 30.17 -17.93 11.62
CA LEU A 9 29.56 -19.05 10.91
C LEU A 9 28.02 -18.94 10.91
N ASP A 10 27.42 -18.53 12.04
CA ASP A 10 25.98 -18.32 12.13
C ASP A 10 25.51 -17.18 11.22
N ALA A 11 26.27 -16.07 11.15
CA ALA A 11 25.98 -14.95 10.26
C ALA A 11 26.07 -15.34 8.77
N LEU A 12 27.04 -16.20 8.41
CA LEU A 12 27.17 -16.71 7.04
C LEU A 12 26.02 -17.68 6.70
N THR A 13 25.57 -18.50 7.66
CA THR A 13 24.46 -19.45 7.47
C THR A 13 23.12 -18.72 7.32
N ALA A 14 22.89 -17.64 8.08
CA ALA A 14 21.73 -16.77 7.95
C ALA A 14 21.68 -16.03 6.59
N GLN A 15 22.85 -15.76 5.99
CA GLN A 15 22.94 -15.13 4.66
C GLN A 15 22.79 -16.12 3.50
N VAL A 16 22.96 -17.43 3.76
CA VAL A 16 22.78 -18.51 2.77
C VAL A 16 21.30 -18.94 2.64
N SER A 17 20.45 -18.65 3.63
CA SER A 17 19.03 -19.03 3.60
C SER A 17 18.13 -18.17 2.71
N ASP A 18 18.63 -17.10 2.09
CA ASP A 18 17.85 -16.24 1.19
C ASP A 18 18.29 -16.37 -0.29
N ILE A 19 18.63 -17.61 -0.67
CA ILE A 19 18.76 -18.02 -2.08
C ILE A 19 17.71 -19.10 -2.37
N THR A 20 16.54 -18.98 -1.75
CA THR A 20 15.35 -19.62 -2.29
C THR A 20 14.99 -18.81 -3.53
N ARG A 21 15.61 -19.20 -4.65
CA ARG A 21 15.20 -18.86 -6.02
C ARG A 21 13.69 -18.67 -5.99
N SER A 22 13.22 -17.43 -6.15
CA SER A 22 11.80 -17.15 -6.28
C SER A 22 11.31 -18.01 -7.41
N GLU A 23 10.74 -19.17 -7.08
CA GLU A 23 9.94 -19.92 -8.01
C GLU A 23 8.94 -18.90 -8.54
N HIS A 24 8.85 -18.83 -9.86
CA HIS A 24 7.88 -18.00 -10.54
C HIS A 24 6.51 -18.47 -10.04
N ASN A 25 6.04 -17.91 -8.92
CA ASN A 25 4.70 -18.13 -8.42
C ASN A 25 3.83 -17.51 -9.49
N LEU A 26 3.30 -18.37 -10.37
CA LEU A 26 2.33 -18.01 -11.38
C LEU A 26 1.05 -17.65 -10.62
N VAL A 27 0.99 -16.43 -10.10
CA VAL A 27 -0.20 -15.88 -9.45
C VAL A 27 -1.19 -15.54 -10.56
N SER A 28 -2.42 -16.05 -10.43
CA SER A 28 -3.49 -15.69 -11.35
C SER A 28 -3.70 -14.17 -11.37
N LEU A 29 -4.05 -13.62 -12.53
CA LEU A 29 -4.45 -12.21 -12.60
C LEU A 29 -5.65 -11.93 -11.70
N ASP A 30 -6.56 -12.89 -11.54
CA ASP A 30 -7.72 -12.78 -10.66
C ASP A 30 -7.29 -12.69 -9.19
N ASP A 31 -6.41 -13.58 -8.75
CA ASP A 31 -5.87 -13.56 -7.38
C ASP A 31 -5.11 -12.25 -7.10
N ARG A 32 -4.33 -11.80 -8.09
CA ARG A 32 -3.59 -10.53 -8.00
C ARG A 32 -4.55 -9.33 -7.91
N LEU A 33 -5.66 -9.36 -8.64
CA LEU A 33 -6.68 -8.33 -8.59
C LEU A 33 -7.37 -8.32 -7.22
N ILE A 34 -7.78 -9.48 -6.71
CA ILE A 34 -8.43 -9.62 -5.40
C ILE A 34 -7.50 -9.11 -4.30
N GLN A 35 -6.23 -9.50 -4.33
CA GLN A 35 -5.23 -9.04 -3.36
C GLN A 35 -5.02 -7.53 -3.43
N ALA A 36 -4.82 -6.98 -4.64
CA ALA A 36 -4.62 -5.54 -4.82
C ALA A 36 -5.85 -4.73 -4.37
N PHE A 37 -7.05 -5.18 -4.71
CA PHE A 37 -8.29 -4.54 -4.29
C PHE A 37 -8.46 -4.57 -2.77
N SER A 38 -8.27 -5.73 -2.14
CA SER A 38 -8.43 -5.90 -0.69
C SER A 38 -7.44 -5.02 0.08
N GLN A 39 -6.17 -5.03 -0.33
CA GLN A 39 -5.15 -4.18 0.27
C GLN A 39 -5.48 -2.69 0.13
N ASN A 40 -5.92 -2.29 -1.06
CA ASN A 40 -6.25 -0.89 -1.34
C ASN A 40 -7.49 -0.44 -0.54
N ALA A 41 -8.53 -1.27 -0.48
CA ALA A 41 -9.74 -0.97 0.30
C ALA A 41 -9.43 -0.77 1.80
N VAL A 42 -8.57 -1.62 2.37
CA VAL A 42 -8.12 -1.47 3.76
C VAL A 42 -7.29 -0.19 3.92
N ASN A 43 -6.33 0.07 3.03
CA ASN A 43 -5.48 1.26 3.11
C ASN A 43 -6.27 2.57 3.02
N VAL A 44 -7.18 2.67 2.05
CA VAL A 44 -8.06 3.82 1.86
C VAL A 44 -8.96 4.03 3.08
N GLY A 45 -9.52 2.94 3.63
CA GLY A 45 -10.32 2.99 4.86
C GLY A 45 -9.52 3.52 6.05
N MET A 46 -8.34 2.96 6.29
CA MET A 46 -7.46 3.37 7.39
C MET A 46 -7.01 4.84 7.24
N GLU A 47 -6.67 5.29 6.03
CA GLU A 47 -6.25 6.68 5.81
C GLU A 47 -7.40 7.67 6.08
N LYS A 48 -8.61 7.34 5.61
CA LYS A 48 -9.80 8.13 5.92
C LYS A 48 -10.01 8.23 7.43
N ASP A 49 -9.98 7.11 8.14
CA ASP A 49 -10.18 7.08 9.58
C ASP A 49 -9.09 7.85 10.32
N ALA A 50 -7.83 7.74 9.87
CA ALA A 50 -6.71 8.50 10.43
C ALA A 50 -6.84 10.01 10.22
N ILE A 51 -7.35 10.45 9.05
CA ILE A 51 -7.66 11.88 8.79
C ILE A 51 -8.76 12.35 9.73
N LEU A 52 -9.85 11.57 9.87
CA LEU A 52 -11.00 11.92 10.72
C LEU A 52 -10.62 11.98 12.19
N GLN A 53 -9.88 10.99 12.71
CA GLN A 53 -9.40 10.99 14.09
C GLN A 53 -8.53 12.21 14.42
N ARG A 54 -7.78 12.72 13.44
CA ARG A 54 -6.93 13.91 13.62
C ARG A 54 -7.77 15.19 13.75
N LEU A 55 -8.96 15.23 13.14
CA LEU A 55 -9.93 16.33 13.31
C LEU A 55 -10.57 16.34 14.69
N GLU A 56 -10.70 15.19 15.34
CA GLU A 56 -11.31 15.04 16.66
C GLU A 56 -10.35 15.42 17.80
N GLN A 57 -9.05 15.58 17.53
CA GLN A 57 -8.05 15.91 18.54
C GLN A 57 -8.14 17.39 18.97
N PRO A 58 -8.43 17.67 20.26
CA PRO A 58 -8.50 19.04 20.76
C PRO A 58 -7.15 19.76 20.61
N GLY A 59 -7.17 21.03 20.19
CA GLY A 59 -5.98 21.88 20.06
C GLY A 59 -5.12 21.61 18.81
N LEU A 60 -5.41 20.56 18.04
CA LEU A 60 -4.70 20.27 16.79
C LEU A 60 -5.03 21.31 15.71
N LEU A 61 -6.30 21.71 15.63
CA LEU A 61 -6.80 22.65 14.62
C LEU A 61 -6.36 24.10 14.85
N SER A 62 -5.72 24.41 15.98
CA SER A 62 -5.15 25.73 16.24
C SER A 62 -3.71 25.90 15.72
N ASN A 63 -3.07 24.83 15.24
CA ASN A 63 -1.72 24.89 14.68
C ASN A 63 -1.75 24.91 13.14
N PRO A 64 -1.36 26.01 12.48
CA PRO A 64 -1.43 26.13 11.02
C PRO A 64 -0.51 25.13 10.29
N ALA A 65 0.61 24.73 10.88
CA ALA A 65 1.50 23.72 10.28
C ALA A 65 0.81 22.34 10.22
N VAL A 66 0.06 22.00 11.26
CA VAL A 66 -0.68 20.73 11.32
C VAL A 66 -1.89 20.76 10.39
N LEU A 67 -2.57 21.90 10.26
CA LEU A 67 -3.64 22.07 9.27
C LEU A 67 -3.13 21.87 7.83
N MET A 68 -1.94 22.39 7.49
CA MET A 68 -1.34 22.18 6.17
C MET A 68 -1.03 20.70 5.92
N GLU A 69 -0.47 20.00 6.92
CA GLU A 69 -0.23 18.55 6.82
C GLU A 69 -1.55 17.78 6.58
N LEU A 70 -2.59 18.11 7.35
CA LEU A 70 -3.90 17.47 7.24
C LEU A 70 -4.55 17.75 5.88
N GLN A 71 -4.43 18.97 5.36
CA GLN A 71 -4.90 19.34 4.02
C GLN A 71 -4.18 18.54 2.94
N GLN A 72 -2.85 18.38 3.05
CA GLN A 72 -2.06 17.61 2.09
C GLN A 72 -2.50 16.14 2.09
N ARG A 73 -2.66 15.53 3.27
CA ARG A 73 -3.13 14.14 3.40
C ARG A 73 -4.52 13.96 2.81
N THR A 74 -5.44 14.86 3.12
CA THR A 74 -6.79 14.86 2.56
C THR A 74 -6.78 14.98 1.03
N SER A 75 -5.92 15.83 0.48
CA SER A 75 -5.76 16.01 -0.97
C SER A 75 -5.19 14.75 -1.63
N ASN A 76 -4.19 14.11 -1.01
CA ASN A 76 -3.60 12.86 -1.50
C ASN A 76 -4.64 11.73 -1.51
N TYR A 77 -5.41 11.58 -0.43
CA TYR A 77 -6.51 10.62 -0.35
C TYR A 77 -7.53 10.81 -1.48
N ASN A 78 -7.95 12.07 -1.72
CA ASN A 78 -8.91 12.38 -2.78
C ASN A 78 -8.36 12.01 -4.17
N LEU A 79 -7.10 12.35 -4.43
CA LEU A 79 -6.42 12.07 -5.69
C LEU A 79 -6.31 10.56 -5.93
N GLU A 80 -5.91 9.79 -4.91
CA GLU A 80 -5.78 8.33 -5.00
C GLU A 80 -7.11 7.66 -5.36
N VAL A 81 -8.17 7.94 -4.58
CA VAL A 81 -9.49 7.35 -4.80
C VAL A 81 -10.07 7.74 -6.16
N SER A 82 -9.93 9.01 -6.55
CA SER A 82 -10.42 9.51 -7.84
C SER A 82 -9.68 8.87 -9.02
N MET A 83 -8.37 8.67 -8.90
CA MET A 83 -7.57 8.03 -9.94
C MET A 83 -7.97 6.57 -10.13
N ILE A 84 -8.11 5.82 -9.03
CA ILE A 84 -8.56 4.42 -9.08
C ILE A 84 -9.93 4.33 -9.76
N SER A 85 -10.91 5.13 -9.31
CA SER A 85 -12.26 5.17 -9.88
C SER A 85 -12.25 5.49 -11.38
N THR A 86 -11.45 6.49 -11.77
CA THR A 86 -11.33 6.90 -13.17
C THR A 86 -10.72 5.80 -14.03
N LEU A 87 -9.63 5.18 -13.57
CA LEU A 87 -8.94 4.13 -14.31
C LEU A 87 -9.83 2.89 -14.45
N THR A 88 -10.46 2.45 -13.36
CA THR A 88 -11.43 1.34 -13.38
C THR A 88 -12.53 1.59 -14.40
N ARG A 89 -13.13 2.79 -14.39
CA ARG A 89 -14.19 3.13 -15.34
C ARG A 89 -13.72 3.16 -16.80
N LYS A 90 -12.53 3.69 -17.06
CA LYS A 90 -11.94 3.71 -18.41
C LYS A 90 -11.61 2.31 -18.91
N THR A 91 -11.05 1.46 -18.05
CA THR A 91 -10.71 0.07 -18.41
C THR A 91 -11.96 -0.75 -18.69
N VAL A 92 -12.98 -0.70 -17.82
CA VAL A 92 -14.25 -1.41 -18.07
C VAL A 92 -14.90 -0.91 -19.36
N GLY A 93 -14.94 0.41 -19.59
CA GLY A 93 -15.48 0.97 -20.83
C GLY A 93 -14.72 0.51 -22.09
N ALA A 94 -13.40 0.33 -22.01
CA ALA A 94 -12.62 -0.23 -23.11
C ALA A 94 -12.98 -1.71 -23.39
N VAL A 95 -13.13 -2.51 -22.33
CA VAL A 95 -13.56 -3.92 -22.45
C VAL A 95 -14.97 -4.01 -23.06
N GLU A 96 -15.91 -3.21 -22.55
CA GLU A 96 -17.28 -3.15 -23.09
C GLU A 96 -17.31 -2.74 -24.57
N SER A 97 -16.45 -1.79 -24.96
CA SER A 97 -16.32 -1.37 -26.36
C SER A 97 -15.84 -2.51 -27.25
N LEU A 98 -14.87 -3.31 -26.80
CA LEU A 98 -14.34 -4.45 -27.55
C LEU A 98 -15.34 -5.61 -27.64
N LEU A 99 -16.16 -5.82 -26.61
CA LEU A 99 -17.16 -6.89 -26.59
C LEU A 99 -18.40 -6.59 -27.45
N ARG A 100 -18.62 -5.31 -27.80
CA ARG A 100 -19.78 -4.87 -28.59
C ARG A 100 -19.47 -4.73 -30.08
N SER A 101 -18.20 -4.62 -30.47
CA SER A 101 -17.77 -4.62 -31.88
C SER A 101 -17.73 -6.02 -32.46
#